data_AF-A0AAE0Y6C8-F1
#
_entry.id   AF-A0AAE0Y6C8-F1
#
_cell.length_a   1.000
_cell.length_b   1.000
_cell.length_c   1.000
_cell.angle_alpha   90.00
_cell.angle_beta   90.00
_cell.angle_gamma   90.00
#
_symmetry.space_group_name_H-M   'P 1'
#
loop_
_entity.id
_entity.type
_entity.pdbx_description
1 polymer ?
#
loop_
_entity_poly.entity_id
_entity_poly.type
_entity_poly.pdbx_seq_one_letter_code
_entity_poly.pdbx_strand_id
1 'polypeptide(L)'
;MLLSQSIALKKQDLQQRCKKRAREESEEKASNIIINVLKKDPLDIMPNEFESIRQSLYQERRKQYPKCPTSIEDTRTALESGTFNAPAEMVFAFRNDVIMDSDVHFWLRILFGLPFLRPDQVPGFFMIDIASVSPLDSRTELFEQYLLKHYIEGKDFPPSLWASDEIDRPRTTNCCESFHKYFQDIMNGHNPNIFKFLHKLDSLQVLTQMKLNAIEQGKPAKKRQKKLKKESHWDKVSKQYKEGKITMFEYVKQMSYKLF
;
A
#
# COMPACT_ATOMS: atom_id res chain seq x y z
N MET A 1 30.28 6.02 34.76
CA MET A 1 30.79 5.24 33.60
C MET A 1 30.42 3.75 33.68
N LEU A 2 30.58 3.08 34.82
CA LEU A 2 30.26 1.64 34.99
C LEU A 2 28.75 1.32 34.95
N LEU A 3 27.90 2.15 35.56
CA LEU A 3 26.43 1.99 35.57
C LEU A 3 25.80 2.11 34.16
N SER A 4 26.29 3.05 33.34
CA SER A 4 25.82 3.23 31.96
C SER A 4 26.21 2.06 31.05
N GLN A 5 27.38 1.46 31.26
CA GLN A 5 27.80 0.24 30.54
C GLN A 5 26.98 -0.98 30.94
N SER A 6 26.66 -1.14 32.23
CA SER A 6 25.81 -2.23 32.73
C SER A 6 24.39 -2.20 32.16
N ILE A 7 23.79 -1.01 32.05
CA ILE A 7 22.46 -0.83 31.47
C ILE A 7 22.46 -1.13 29.97
N ALA A 8 23.49 -0.69 29.23
CA ALA A 8 23.62 -0.96 27.80
C ALA A 8 23.73 -2.46 27.50
N LEU A 9 24.47 -3.21 28.32
CA LEU A 9 24.60 -4.67 28.24
C LEU A 9 23.25 -5.38 28.44
N LYS A 10 22.49 -5.00 29.46
CA LYS A 10 21.15 -5.56 29.72
C LYS A 10 20.17 -5.27 28.58
N LYS A 11 20.28 -4.09 27.94
CA LYS A 11 19.46 -3.72 26.78
C LYS A 11 19.80 -4.53 25.54
N GLN A 12 21.09 -4.77 25.28
CA GLN A 12 21.51 -5.65 24.18
C GLN A 12 21.00 -7.08 24.39
N ASP A 13 21.10 -7.60 25.60
CA ASP A 13 20.58 -8.93 25.94
C ASP A 13 19.06 -9.04 25.74
N LEU A 14 18.30 -8.04 26.20
CA LEU A 14 16.86 -7.95 25.94
C LEU A 14 16.55 -7.96 24.43
N GLN A 15 17.29 -7.16 23.65
CA GLN A 15 17.10 -7.10 22.21
C GLN A 15 17.37 -8.47 21.56
N GLN A 16 18.39 -9.20 21.99
CA GLN A 16 18.68 -10.55 21.49
C GLN A 16 17.58 -11.55 21.85
N ARG A 17 17.05 -11.50 23.07
CA ARG A 17 15.92 -12.34 23.51
C ARG A 17 14.67 -12.07 22.67
N CYS A 18 14.33 -10.82 22.45
CA CYS A 18 13.18 -10.46 21.61
C CYS A 18 13.39 -10.88 20.14
N LYS A 19 14.62 -10.75 19.61
CA LYS A 19 14.97 -11.23 18.25
C LYS A 19 14.84 -12.74 18.11
N LYS A 20 15.33 -13.51 19.08
CA LYS A 20 15.19 -14.97 19.11
C LYS A 20 13.71 -15.38 19.05
N ARG A 21 12.91 -14.78 19.92
CA ARG A 21 11.46 -15.07 19.98
C ARG A 21 10.72 -14.62 18.72
N ALA A 22 11.12 -13.50 18.12
CA ALA A 22 10.56 -13.04 16.85
C ALA A 22 10.81 -13.99 15.67
N ARG A 23 11.82 -14.88 15.76
CA ARG A 23 12.08 -15.92 14.76
C ARG A 23 11.21 -17.17 14.99
N GLU A 24 10.97 -17.51 16.25
CA GLU A 24 10.18 -18.68 16.67
C GLU A 24 8.67 -18.44 16.51
N GLU A 25 8.20 -17.22 16.81
CA GLU A 25 6.79 -16.80 16.76
C GLU A 25 6.62 -15.61 15.80
N SER A 26 6.57 -15.87 14.49
CA SER A 26 6.51 -14.85 13.44
C SER A 26 5.16 -14.09 13.38
N GLU A 27 4.07 -14.74 13.78
CA GLU A 27 2.69 -14.22 13.74
C GLU A 27 2.32 -13.34 14.94
N GLU A 28 3.07 -13.43 16.06
CA GLU A 28 2.75 -12.65 17.25
C GLU A 28 3.10 -11.15 17.03
N LYS A 29 2.29 -10.23 17.55
CA LYS A 29 2.59 -8.79 17.46
C LYS A 29 3.92 -8.49 18.16
N ALA A 30 4.81 -7.73 17.52
CA ALA A 30 6.09 -7.32 18.10
C ALA A 30 5.94 -6.65 19.48
N SER A 31 4.87 -5.87 19.67
CA SER A 31 4.52 -5.28 20.96
C SER A 31 4.28 -6.33 22.06
N ASN A 32 3.61 -7.44 21.74
CA ASN A 32 3.33 -8.51 22.70
C ASN A 32 4.61 -9.27 23.06
N ILE A 33 5.48 -9.54 22.08
CA ILE A 33 6.79 -10.16 22.32
C ILE A 33 7.61 -9.32 23.30
N ILE A 34 7.73 -8.01 23.06
CA ILE A 34 8.50 -7.11 23.92
C ILE A 34 7.90 -7.06 25.33
N ILE A 35 6.58 -6.91 25.45
CA ILE A 35 5.88 -6.90 26.75
C ILE A 35 6.07 -8.24 27.49
N ASN A 36 5.98 -9.36 26.80
CA ASN A 36 6.11 -10.70 27.39
C ASN A 36 7.54 -10.99 27.86
N VAL A 37 8.55 -10.46 27.18
CA VAL A 37 9.95 -10.55 27.62
C VAL A 37 10.20 -9.64 28.82
N LEU A 38 9.65 -8.41 28.82
CA LEU A 38 9.80 -7.47 29.94
C LEU A 38 9.04 -7.88 31.21
N LYS A 39 7.91 -8.58 31.07
CA LYS A 39 7.20 -9.18 32.21
C LYS A 39 8.05 -10.19 32.98
N LYS A 40 8.97 -10.88 32.29
CA LYS A 40 9.87 -11.88 32.90
C LYS A 40 11.11 -11.24 33.54
N ASP A 41 11.55 -10.10 33.02
CA ASP A 41 12.75 -9.41 33.46
C ASP A 41 12.55 -7.88 33.30
N PRO A 42 12.04 -7.20 34.34
CA PRO A 42 11.70 -5.79 34.27
C PRO A 42 12.95 -4.93 34.08
N LEU A 43 12.99 -4.20 32.97
CA LEU A 43 14.00 -3.20 32.69
C LEU A 43 13.34 -1.83 32.49
N ASP A 44 14.01 -0.79 32.98
CA ASP A 44 13.61 0.59 32.70
C ASP A 44 14.10 0.99 31.31
N ILE A 45 13.16 1.18 30.38
CA ILE A 45 13.41 1.35 28.95
C ILE A 45 12.73 2.62 28.49
N MET A 46 13.50 3.48 27.83
CA MET A 46 12.97 4.73 27.29
C MET A 46 12.10 4.45 26.05
N PRO A 47 11.05 5.25 25.77
CA PRO A 47 10.13 5.01 24.65
C PRO A 47 10.79 4.93 23.25
N ASN A 48 11.89 5.66 23.03
CA ASN A 48 12.69 5.61 21.80
C ASN A 48 13.44 4.26 21.64
N GLU A 49 13.81 3.62 22.74
CA GLU A 49 14.47 2.32 22.74
C GLU A 49 13.48 1.19 22.43
N PHE A 50 12.21 1.34 22.80
CA PHE A 50 11.12 0.46 22.37
C PHE A 50 10.99 0.41 20.85
N GLU A 51 11.11 1.56 20.19
CA GLU A 51 11.04 1.64 18.73
C GLU A 51 12.27 1.00 18.08
N SER A 52 13.47 1.24 18.64
CA SER A 52 14.70 0.56 18.19
C SER A 52 14.59 -0.97 18.30
N ILE A 53 14.04 -1.47 19.40
CA ILE A 53 13.79 -2.90 19.60
C ILE A 53 12.79 -3.39 18.55
N ARG A 54 11.62 -2.74 18.39
CA ARG A 54 10.63 -3.09 17.35
C ARG A 54 11.24 -3.17 15.95
N GLN A 55 11.98 -2.15 15.54
CA GLN A 55 12.66 -2.14 14.23
C GLN A 55 13.58 -3.34 14.07
N SER A 56 14.30 -3.71 15.13
CA SER A 56 15.17 -4.87 15.11
C SER A 56 14.41 -6.21 15.03
N LEU A 57 13.23 -6.34 15.64
CA LEU A 57 12.36 -7.51 15.46
C LEU A 57 11.84 -7.59 14.01
N TYR A 58 11.38 -6.47 13.46
CA TYR A 58 10.91 -6.41 12.06
C TYR A 58 12.03 -6.77 11.08
N GLN A 59 13.26 -6.29 11.31
CA GLN A 59 14.43 -6.65 10.52
C GLN A 59 14.75 -8.15 10.62
N GLU A 60 14.72 -8.75 11.81
CA GLU A 60 14.96 -10.19 11.97
C GLU A 60 13.86 -11.04 11.31
N ARG A 61 12.59 -10.65 11.42
CA ARG A 61 11.50 -11.30 10.69
C ARG A 61 11.68 -11.19 9.19
N ARG A 62 12.08 -10.01 8.70
CA ARG A 62 12.37 -9.78 7.27
C ARG A 62 13.48 -10.66 6.72
N LYS A 63 14.41 -11.15 7.54
CA LYS A 63 15.46 -12.10 7.10
C LYS A 63 14.90 -13.49 6.75
N GLN A 64 13.70 -13.84 7.23
CA GLN A 64 13.03 -15.08 6.88
C GLN A 64 12.36 -15.01 5.50
N TYR A 65 12.15 -13.78 4.98
CA TYR A 65 11.60 -13.55 3.66
C TYR A 65 12.73 -13.31 2.66
N PRO A 66 12.54 -13.69 1.39
CA PRO A 66 13.48 -13.33 0.33
C PRO A 66 13.68 -11.80 0.31
N LYS A 67 14.91 -11.38 -0.02
CA LYS A 67 15.20 -9.95 -0.14
C LYS A 67 14.50 -9.42 -1.38
N CYS A 68 13.74 -8.34 -1.23
CA CYS A 68 13.15 -7.65 -2.38
C CYS A 68 14.26 -7.32 -3.39
N PRO A 69 14.12 -7.71 -4.65
CA PRO A 69 15.15 -7.50 -5.65
C PRO A 69 15.43 -6.01 -5.81
N THR A 70 16.71 -5.64 -5.86
CA THR A 70 17.15 -4.24 -5.89
C THR A 70 17.68 -3.81 -7.25
N SER A 71 17.91 -4.76 -8.15
CA SER A 71 18.36 -4.56 -9.52
C SER A 71 17.50 -5.35 -10.51
N ILE A 72 17.57 -5.00 -11.79
CA ILE A 72 16.89 -5.71 -12.88
C ILE A 72 17.36 -7.17 -12.95
N GLU A 73 18.65 -7.40 -12.74
CA GLU A 73 19.23 -8.74 -12.72
C GLU A 73 18.72 -9.55 -11.53
N ASP A 74 18.59 -8.93 -10.35
CA ASP A 74 18.01 -9.58 -9.16
C ASP A 74 16.54 -9.99 -9.42
N THR A 75 15.76 -9.14 -10.10
CA THR A 75 14.38 -9.46 -10.47
C THR A 75 14.31 -10.64 -11.44
N ARG A 76 15.21 -10.71 -12.43
CA ARG A 76 15.27 -11.81 -13.41
C ARG A 76 15.63 -13.14 -12.73
N THR A 77 16.63 -13.14 -11.86
CA THR A 77 17.03 -14.34 -11.10
C THR A 77 15.94 -14.80 -10.12
N ALA A 78 15.20 -13.88 -9.48
CA ALA A 78 14.06 -14.21 -8.63
C ALA A 78 12.89 -14.83 -9.44
N LEU A 79 12.69 -14.35 -10.67
CA LEU A 79 11.74 -14.87 -11.65
C LEU A 79 12.05 -16.31 -12.06
N GLU A 80 13.29 -16.58 -12.44
CA GLU A 80 13.74 -17.89 -12.93
C GLU A 80 13.77 -18.94 -11.81
N SER A 81 13.97 -18.52 -10.56
CA SER A 81 14.01 -19.40 -9.40
C SER A 81 12.62 -19.71 -8.80
N GLY A 82 11.54 -19.11 -9.28
CA GLY A 82 10.16 -19.40 -8.84
C GLY A 82 9.86 -19.04 -7.38
N THR A 83 10.66 -18.18 -6.76
CA THR A 83 10.57 -17.84 -5.33
C THR A 83 9.75 -16.58 -5.07
N PHE A 84 8.50 -16.52 -5.54
CA PHE A 84 7.60 -15.40 -5.21
C PHE A 84 6.65 -15.76 -4.06
N ASN A 85 6.67 -14.94 -3.01
CA ASN A 85 5.70 -14.97 -1.91
C ASN A 85 5.20 -13.56 -1.59
N ALA A 86 4.65 -12.84 -2.57
CA ALA A 86 3.70 -11.73 -2.37
C ALA A 86 3.32 -11.03 -3.70
N PRO A 87 2.11 -10.42 -3.78
CA PRO A 87 1.73 -9.53 -4.88
C PRO A 87 2.66 -8.31 -5.04
N ALA A 88 3.33 -7.85 -3.97
CA ALA A 88 4.20 -6.67 -4.02
C ALA A 88 5.50 -6.89 -4.81
N GLU A 89 6.10 -8.08 -4.72
CA GLU A 89 7.31 -8.43 -5.47
C GLU A 89 6.99 -8.60 -6.96
N MET A 90 5.84 -9.18 -7.27
CA MET A 90 5.35 -9.35 -8.63
C MET A 90 5.01 -7.99 -9.27
N VAL A 91 4.38 -7.07 -8.53
CA VAL A 91 4.13 -5.68 -8.99
C VAL A 91 5.44 -4.89 -9.17
N PHE A 92 6.47 -5.12 -8.36
CA PHE A 92 7.78 -4.48 -8.51
C PHE A 92 8.54 -5.02 -9.73
N ALA A 93 8.56 -6.33 -9.92
CA ALA A 93 9.11 -6.99 -11.11
C ALA A 93 8.41 -6.48 -12.37
N PHE A 94 7.07 -6.44 -12.37
CA PHE A 94 6.31 -5.87 -13.47
C PHE A 94 6.63 -4.39 -13.67
N ARG A 95 6.71 -3.55 -12.64
CA ARG A 95 7.02 -2.12 -12.79
C ARG A 95 8.38 -1.84 -13.45
N ASN A 96 9.37 -2.73 -13.26
CA ASN A 96 10.71 -2.58 -13.80
C ASN A 96 10.90 -3.29 -15.16
N ASP A 97 10.26 -4.45 -15.38
CA ASP A 97 10.27 -5.18 -16.68
C ASP A 97 9.31 -4.58 -17.72
N VAL A 98 8.29 -3.83 -17.28
CA VAL A 98 7.28 -3.14 -18.14
C VAL A 98 7.90 -2.14 -19.12
N ILE A 99 9.20 -1.87 -19.04
CA ILE A 99 9.85 -0.96 -19.99
C ILE A 99 9.98 -1.59 -21.40
N MET A 100 9.86 -2.91 -21.59
CA MET A 100 10.23 -3.52 -22.89
C MET A 100 9.27 -4.54 -23.53
N ASP A 101 8.15 -4.93 -22.91
CA ASP A 101 7.16 -5.84 -23.54
C ASP A 101 5.77 -5.19 -23.66
N SER A 102 5.30 -4.98 -24.91
CA SER A 102 4.09 -4.20 -25.20
C SER A 102 2.82 -4.87 -24.68
N ASP A 103 2.77 -6.19 -24.71
CA ASP A 103 1.52 -6.93 -24.55
C ASP A 103 1.25 -7.22 -23.07
N VAL A 104 2.28 -7.61 -22.32
CA VAL A 104 2.23 -7.72 -20.85
C VAL A 104 1.93 -6.36 -20.22
N HIS A 105 2.61 -5.29 -20.66
CA HIS A 105 2.32 -3.95 -20.17
C HIS A 105 0.87 -3.54 -20.45
N PHE A 106 0.41 -3.77 -21.68
CA PHE A 106 -0.96 -3.44 -22.09
C PHE A 106 -1.98 -4.18 -21.22
N TRP A 107 -1.83 -5.49 -21.07
CA TRP A 107 -2.71 -6.34 -20.28
C TRP A 107 -2.78 -5.88 -18.80
N LEU A 108 -1.61 -5.70 -18.17
CA LEU A 108 -1.53 -5.20 -16.79
C LEU A 108 -2.18 -3.82 -16.64
N ARG A 109 -2.01 -2.95 -17.63
CA ARG A 109 -2.60 -1.61 -17.60
C ARG A 109 -4.13 -1.70 -17.59
N ILE A 110 -4.73 -2.60 -18.35
CA ILE A 110 -6.19 -2.76 -18.40
C ILE A 110 -6.74 -3.21 -17.04
N LEU A 111 -6.03 -4.06 -16.30
CA LEU A 111 -6.45 -4.52 -14.96
C LEU A 111 -6.73 -3.35 -14.00
N PHE A 112 -5.99 -2.25 -14.10
CA PHE A 112 -6.24 -1.05 -13.29
C PHE A 112 -7.55 -0.32 -13.61
N GLY A 113 -8.23 -0.70 -14.71
CA GLY A 113 -9.56 -0.22 -15.06
C GLY A 113 -10.70 -1.01 -14.41
N LEU A 114 -10.44 -2.22 -13.89
CA LEU A 114 -11.47 -3.07 -13.26
C LEU A 114 -12.22 -2.38 -12.10
N PRO A 115 -11.57 -1.56 -11.23
CA PRO A 115 -12.28 -0.90 -10.13
C PRO A 115 -13.39 0.06 -10.55
N PHE A 116 -13.43 0.45 -11.84
CA PHE A 116 -14.44 1.36 -12.41
C PHE A 116 -15.68 0.64 -12.97
N LEU A 117 -15.71 -0.68 -12.90
CA LEU A 117 -16.87 -1.49 -13.26
C LEU A 117 -17.79 -1.68 -12.04
N ARG A 118 -19.03 -2.08 -12.31
CA ARG A 118 -19.90 -2.56 -11.23
C ARG A 118 -19.42 -3.93 -10.73
N PRO A 119 -19.57 -4.24 -9.43
CA PRO A 119 -19.14 -5.51 -8.87
C PRO A 119 -19.66 -6.75 -9.62
N ASP A 120 -20.89 -6.71 -10.13
CA ASP A 120 -21.52 -7.80 -10.89
C ASP A 120 -20.88 -8.06 -12.25
N GLN A 121 -20.27 -7.03 -12.84
CA GLN A 121 -19.69 -7.10 -14.19
C GLN A 121 -18.23 -7.59 -14.17
N VAL A 122 -17.53 -7.43 -13.03
CA VAL A 122 -16.11 -7.73 -12.92
C VAL A 122 -15.76 -9.18 -13.26
N PRO A 123 -16.44 -10.21 -12.71
CA PRO A 123 -16.06 -11.60 -13.01
C PRO A 123 -16.24 -11.97 -14.48
N GLY A 124 -17.38 -11.59 -15.08
CA GLY A 124 -17.65 -11.87 -16.49
C GLY A 124 -16.65 -11.18 -17.42
N PHE A 125 -16.37 -9.90 -17.16
CA PHE A 125 -15.38 -9.14 -17.94
C PHE A 125 -13.95 -9.67 -17.76
N PHE A 126 -13.58 -10.13 -16.57
CA PHE A 126 -12.26 -10.71 -16.33
C PHE A 126 -12.08 -12.04 -17.10
N MET A 127 -13.06 -12.94 -16.99
CA MET A 127 -12.97 -14.28 -17.58
C MET A 127 -13.08 -14.30 -19.11
N ILE A 128 -13.77 -13.32 -19.70
CA ILE A 128 -14.01 -13.26 -21.15
C ILE A 128 -13.04 -12.26 -21.78
N ASP A 129 -13.16 -10.99 -21.42
CA ASP A 129 -12.47 -9.92 -22.13
C ASP A 129 -10.99 -9.82 -21.73
N ILE A 130 -10.67 -9.87 -20.44
CA ILE A 130 -9.27 -9.76 -19.96
C ILE A 130 -8.47 -11.02 -20.31
N ALA A 131 -9.04 -12.20 -20.10
CA ALA A 131 -8.40 -13.47 -20.45
C ALA A 131 -8.10 -13.56 -21.96
N SER A 132 -8.98 -13.02 -22.82
CA SER A 132 -8.77 -13.04 -24.28
C SER A 132 -7.56 -12.24 -24.77
N VAL A 133 -7.12 -11.25 -23.98
CA VAL A 133 -5.95 -10.41 -24.27
C VAL A 133 -4.77 -10.71 -23.34
N SER A 134 -4.86 -11.80 -22.56
CA SER A 134 -3.77 -12.27 -21.71
C SER A 134 -2.61 -12.76 -22.57
N PRO A 135 -1.38 -12.25 -22.36
CA PRO A 135 -0.22 -12.69 -23.14
C PRO A 135 0.17 -14.12 -22.77
N LEU A 136 0.77 -14.84 -23.72
CA LEU A 136 1.24 -16.21 -23.51
C LEU A 136 2.56 -16.20 -22.71
N ASP A 137 2.44 -15.98 -21.41
CA ASP A 137 3.55 -15.91 -20.46
C ASP A 137 3.17 -16.63 -19.15
N SER A 138 4.06 -17.48 -18.64
CA SER A 138 3.80 -18.25 -17.41
C SER A 138 3.63 -17.36 -16.18
N ARG A 139 4.20 -16.14 -16.19
CA ARG A 139 4.07 -15.16 -15.11
C ARG A 139 2.70 -14.52 -15.11
N THR A 140 2.15 -14.22 -16.28
CA THR A 140 0.78 -13.67 -16.38
C THR A 140 -0.25 -14.74 -16.03
N GLU A 141 -0.02 -16.00 -16.39
CA GLU A 141 -0.85 -17.13 -15.98
C GLU A 141 -0.91 -17.27 -14.44
N LEU A 142 0.26 -17.27 -13.76
CA LEU A 142 0.32 -17.33 -12.30
C LEU A 142 -0.37 -16.12 -11.64
N PHE A 143 -0.21 -14.93 -12.21
CA PHE A 143 -0.86 -13.73 -11.70
C PHE A 143 -2.38 -13.74 -11.91
N GLU A 144 -2.83 -14.22 -13.07
CA GLU A 144 -4.25 -14.36 -13.40
C GLU A 144 -4.95 -15.32 -12.42
N GLN A 145 -4.34 -16.49 -12.15
CA GLN A 145 -4.85 -17.44 -11.16
C GLN A 145 -4.92 -16.84 -9.75
N TYR A 146 -3.93 -16.04 -9.36
CA TYR A 146 -3.93 -15.35 -8.08
C TYR A 146 -5.07 -14.31 -7.98
N LEU A 147 -5.24 -13.50 -9.03
CA LEU A 147 -6.33 -12.52 -9.09
C LEU A 147 -7.69 -13.21 -9.05
N LEU A 148 -7.87 -14.27 -9.82
CA LEU A 148 -9.09 -15.05 -9.85
C LEU A 148 -9.45 -15.54 -8.45
N LYS A 149 -8.49 -16.18 -7.77
CA LYS A 149 -8.66 -16.77 -6.43
C LYS A 149 -8.97 -15.77 -5.33
N HIS A 150 -8.37 -14.57 -5.34
CA HIS A 150 -8.43 -13.65 -4.20
C HIS A 150 -9.29 -12.40 -4.44
N TYR A 151 -9.34 -11.91 -5.68
CA TYR A 151 -9.94 -10.61 -6.02
C TYR A 151 -11.21 -10.72 -6.87
N ILE A 152 -11.36 -11.78 -7.67
CA ILE A 152 -12.51 -11.96 -8.57
C ILE A 152 -13.55 -12.92 -7.97
N GLU A 153 -13.16 -14.15 -7.68
CA GLU A 153 -14.02 -15.20 -7.09
C GLU A 153 -13.77 -15.40 -5.59
N GLY A 154 -12.72 -14.77 -5.06
CA GLY A 154 -12.27 -14.93 -3.70
C GLY A 154 -13.22 -14.41 -2.63
N LYS A 155 -13.21 -15.07 -1.47
CA LYS A 155 -13.90 -14.59 -0.26
C LYS A 155 -13.14 -13.46 0.45
N ASP A 156 -11.83 -13.37 0.23
CA ASP A 156 -10.95 -12.44 0.95
C ASP A 156 -11.20 -11.00 0.52
N PHE A 157 -11.20 -10.74 -0.80
CA PHE A 157 -11.34 -9.40 -1.36
C PHE A 157 -12.27 -9.37 -2.59
N PRO A 158 -13.57 -9.71 -2.44
CA PRO A 158 -14.51 -9.76 -3.56
C PRO A 158 -14.72 -8.38 -4.22
N PRO A 159 -15.15 -8.34 -5.50
CA PRO A 159 -15.38 -7.08 -6.24
C PRO A 159 -16.30 -6.09 -5.54
N SER A 160 -17.25 -6.56 -4.72
CA SER A 160 -18.14 -5.70 -3.93
C SER A 160 -17.43 -4.78 -2.94
N LEU A 161 -16.18 -5.07 -2.57
CA LEU A 161 -15.38 -4.24 -1.66
C LEU A 161 -14.61 -3.13 -2.38
N TRP A 162 -14.25 -3.31 -3.66
CA TRP A 162 -13.29 -2.43 -4.33
C TRP A 162 -13.75 -1.88 -5.68
N ALA A 163 -14.66 -2.57 -6.39
CA ALA A 163 -15.19 -2.16 -7.68
C ALA A 163 -16.47 -1.33 -7.49
N SER A 164 -16.59 -0.21 -8.21
CA SER A 164 -17.87 0.47 -8.40
C SER A 164 -17.77 1.47 -9.55
N ASP A 165 -18.90 1.68 -10.23
CA ASP A 165 -19.08 2.62 -11.33
C ASP A 165 -19.32 4.07 -10.89
N GLU A 166 -19.42 4.30 -9.57
CA GLU A 166 -19.50 5.64 -8.98
C GLU A 166 -18.10 6.25 -8.84
N ILE A 167 -17.79 7.26 -9.66
CA ILE A 167 -16.47 7.93 -9.68
C ILE A 167 -16.26 8.84 -8.44
N ASP A 168 -17.31 9.11 -7.67
CA ASP A 168 -17.34 10.17 -6.66
C ASP A 168 -16.50 9.88 -5.39
N ARG A 169 -15.97 8.66 -5.26
CA ARG A 169 -15.13 8.25 -4.11
C ARG A 169 -13.64 8.19 -4.49
N PRO A 170 -12.73 8.67 -3.63
CA PRO A 170 -11.30 8.44 -3.82
C PRO A 170 -11.02 6.92 -3.75
N ARG A 171 -10.58 6.35 -4.87
CA ARG A 171 -10.28 4.91 -5.03
C ARG A 171 -8.91 4.49 -4.47
N THR A 172 -8.14 5.42 -3.95
CA THR A 172 -6.82 5.15 -3.35
C THR A 172 -6.73 5.66 -1.93
N THR A 173 -5.96 4.95 -1.11
CA THR A 173 -5.62 5.33 0.28
C THR A 173 -4.63 6.47 0.37
N ASN A 174 -4.23 7.08 -0.76
CA ASN A 174 -3.25 8.18 -0.83
C ASN A 174 -3.57 9.33 0.13
N CYS A 175 -4.86 9.62 0.37
CA CYS A 175 -5.27 10.65 1.33
C CYS A 175 -4.92 10.26 2.77
N CYS A 176 -5.20 9.00 3.14
CA CYS A 176 -4.86 8.45 4.45
C CYS A 176 -3.34 8.37 4.61
N GLU A 177 -2.61 7.88 3.61
CA GLU A 177 -1.14 7.84 3.61
C GLU A 177 -0.53 9.23 3.75
N SER A 178 -1.07 10.22 3.04
CA SER A 178 -0.62 11.62 3.13
C SER A 178 -0.88 12.19 4.52
N PHE A 179 -2.04 11.90 5.11
CA PHE A 179 -2.35 12.31 6.48
C PHE A 179 -1.43 11.64 7.49
N HIS A 180 -1.22 10.32 7.41
CA HIS A 180 -0.34 9.60 8.32
C HIS A 180 1.10 10.06 8.21
N LYS A 181 1.60 10.29 6.99
CA LYS A 181 2.93 10.88 6.78
C LYS A 181 3.03 12.25 7.43
N TYR A 182 2.08 13.13 7.15
CA TYR A 182 2.04 14.48 7.73
C TYR A 182 1.95 14.45 9.27
N PHE A 183 1.09 13.58 9.81
CA PHE A 183 0.96 13.38 11.25
C PHE A 183 2.23 12.79 11.87
N GLN A 184 2.90 11.89 11.17
CA GLN A 184 4.18 11.32 11.59
C GLN A 184 5.28 12.39 11.58
N ASP A 185 5.36 13.24 10.55
CA ASP A 185 6.27 14.40 10.51
C ASP A 185 5.99 15.37 11.67
N ILE A 186 4.72 15.50 12.07
CA ILE A 186 4.30 16.26 13.25
C ILE A 186 4.77 15.59 14.55
N MET A 187 4.75 14.27 14.65
CA MET A 187 5.10 13.53 15.88
C MET A 187 6.61 13.27 16.03
N ASN A 188 7.39 13.29 14.94
CA ASN A 188 8.80 12.90 14.89
C ASN A 188 9.81 13.88 15.56
N GLY A 189 9.37 14.72 16.50
CA GLY A 189 10.29 15.46 17.38
C GLY A 189 10.79 14.55 18.51
N HIS A 190 12.06 14.66 18.92
CA HIS A 190 12.57 13.89 20.06
C HIS A 190 11.69 14.14 21.30
N ASN A 191 10.99 13.10 21.78
CA ASN A 191 10.01 13.13 22.88
C ASN A 191 8.99 14.30 22.79
N PRO A 192 7.96 14.21 21.94
CA PRO A 192 6.91 15.22 21.93
C PRO A 192 6.14 15.11 23.25
N ASN A 193 6.31 16.09 24.13
CA ASN A 193 5.49 16.16 25.33
C ASN A 193 4.02 16.45 24.95
N ILE A 194 3.10 16.16 25.87
CA ILE A 194 1.66 16.33 25.66
C ILE A 194 1.31 17.77 25.20
N PHE A 195 2.03 18.77 25.68
CA PHE A 195 1.82 20.17 25.29
C PHE A 195 2.19 20.45 23.83
N LYS A 196 3.31 19.90 23.34
CA LYS A 196 3.69 19.98 21.91
C LYS A 196 2.66 19.27 21.02
N PHE A 197 2.12 18.15 21.50
CA PHE A 197 1.05 17.44 20.81
C PHE A 197 -0.24 18.28 20.74
N LEU A 198 -0.69 18.83 21.87
CA LEU A 198 -1.88 19.68 21.95
C LEU A 198 -1.76 20.92 21.08
N HIS A 199 -0.61 21.61 21.11
CA HIS A 199 -0.38 22.78 20.26
C HIS A 199 -0.41 22.43 18.76
N LYS A 200 0.09 21.23 18.40
CA LYS A 200 0.03 20.75 17.01
C LYS A 200 -1.40 20.41 16.60
N LEU A 201 -2.19 19.76 17.47
CA LEU A 201 -3.63 19.53 17.22
C LEU A 201 -4.40 20.84 17.06
N ASP A 202 -4.13 21.82 17.91
CA ASP A 202 -4.74 23.15 17.82
C ASP A 202 -4.39 23.83 16.48
N SER A 203 -3.12 23.77 16.06
CA SER A 203 -2.71 24.28 14.74
C SER A 203 -3.40 23.56 13.58
N LEU A 204 -3.63 22.24 13.69
CA LEU A 204 -4.36 21.46 12.69
C LEU A 204 -5.83 21.88 12.62
N GLN A 205 -6.45 22.11 13.78
CA GLN A 205 -7.82 22.59 13.87
C GLN A 205 -7.95 23.98 13.23
N VAL A 206 -7.05 24.92 13.57
CA VAL A 206 -7.03 26.26 12.98
C VAL A 206 -6.88 26.19 11.46
N LEU A 207 -5.91 25.44 10.94
CA LEU A 207 -5.71 25.28 9.50
C LEU A 207 -6.90 24.63 8.79
N THR A 208 -7.60 23.71 9.46
CA THR A 208 -8.81 23.06 8.93
C THR A 208 -9.97 24.05 8.90
N GLN A 209 -10.18 24.82 9.98
CA GLN A 209 -11.21 25.85 10.04
C GLN A 209 -10.98 26.96 9.00
N MET A 210 -9.74 27.39 8.80
CA MET A 210 -9.39 28.35 7.75
C MET A 210 -9.79 27.84 6.35
N LYS A 211 -9.59 26.54 6.08
CA LYS A 211 -10.00 25.93 4.81
C LYS A 211 -11.52 25.85 4.69
N LEU A 212 -12.23 25.50 5.75
CA LEU A 212 -13.70 25.48 5.77
C LEU A 212 -14.29 26.86 5.52
N ASN A 213 -13.82 27.87 6.25
CA ASN A 213 -14.25 29.25 6.07
C ASN A 213 -13.96 29.76 4.65
N ALA A 214 -12.82 29.39 4.05
CA ALA A 214 -12.52 29.74 2.67
C ALA A 214 -13.50 29.09 1.68
N ILE A 215 -13.94 27.85 1.93
CA ILE A 215 -14.96 27.17 1.13
C ILE A 215 -16.31 27.87 1.27
N GLU A 216 -16.73 28.19 2.50
CA GLU A 216 -17.99 28.91 2.78
C GLU A 216 -18.04 30.28 2.09
N GLN A 217 -16.89 30.97 2.02
CA GLN A 217 -16.74 32.24 1.30
C GLN A 217 -16.65 32.08 -0.23
N GLY A 218 -16.85 30.87 -0.77
CA GLY A 218 -16.77 30.59 -2.20
C GLY A 218 -15.35 30.65 -2.77
N LYS A 219 -14.32 30.55 -1.92
CA LYS A 219 -12.89 30.56 -2.29
C LYS A 219 -12.22 29.21 -1.98
N PRO A 220 -12.72 28.07 -2.54
CA PRO A 220 -12.10 26.79 -2.30
C PRO A 220 -10.68 26.75 -2.86
N ALA A 221 -9.81 25.94 -2.23
CA ALA A 221 -8.46 25.72 -2.73
C ALA A 221 -8.51 25.22 -4.19
N LYS A 222 -7.74 25.87 -5.08
CA LYS A 222 -7.68 25.47 -6.49
C LYS A 222 -7.15 24.04 -6.59
N LYS A 223 -7.95 23.14 -7.17
CA LYS A 223 -7.48 21.81 -7.55
C LYS A 223 -6.31 21.96 -8.53
N ARG A 224 -5.27 21.12 -8.36
CA ARG A 224 -4.14 21.06 -9.31
C ARG A 224 -4.67 20.76 -10.71
N GLN A 225 -4.19 21.48 -11.73
CA GLN A 225 -4.62 21.29 -13.12
C GLN A 225 -4.51 19.83 -13.60
N LYS A 226 -3.46 19.10 -13.19
CA LYS A 226 -3.29 17.67 -13.50
C LYS A 226 -4.46 16.82 -12.97
N LYS A 227 -4.96 17.14 -11.77
CA LYS A 227 -6.10 16.45 -11.15
C LYS A 227 -7.40 16.77 -11.90
N LEU A 228 -7.64 18.05 -12.20
CA LEU A 228 -8.82 18.49 -12.95
C LEU A 228 -8.91 17.81 -14.32
N LYS A 229 -7.83 17.82 -15.10
CA LYS A 229 -7.78 17.16 -16.42
C LYS A 229 -8.07 15.66 -16.35
N LYS A 230 -7.67 15.00 -15.25
CA LYS A 230 -7.89 13.57 -15.02
C LYS A 230 -9.35 13.29 -14.67
N GLU A 231 -9.92 14.04 -13.73
CA GLU A 231 -11.35 13.96 -13.37
C GLU A 231 -12.25 14.22 -14.61
N SER A 232 -11.99 15.29 -15.37
CA SER A 232 -12.77 15.58 -16.58
C SER A 232 -12.64 14.53 -17.68
N HIS A 233 -11.48 13.85 -17.79
CA HIS A 233 -11.32 12.72 -18.71
C HIS A 233 -12.19 11.54 -18.29
N TRP A 234 -12.17 11.18 -17.01
CA TRP A 234 -13.00 10.10 -16.47
C TRP A 234 -14.50 10.37 -16.62
N ASP A 235 -14.94 11.59 -16.34
CA ASP A 235 -16.35 11.99 -16.51
C ASP A 235 -16.79 11.85 -17.97
N LYS A 236 -15.94 12.29 -18.91
CA LYS A 236 -16.21 12.16 -20.35
C LYS A 236 -16.34 10.70 -20.77
N VAL A 237 -15.39 9.85 -20.35
CA VAL A 237 -15.36 8.43 -20.71
C VAL A 237 -16.55 7.68 -20.09
N SER A 238 -16.88 7.96 -18.83
CA SER A 238 -18.06 7.41 -18.16
C SER A 238 -19.36 7.79 -18.86
N LYS A 239 -19.48 9.04 -19.30
CA LYS A 239 -20.64 9.50 -20.08
C LYS A 239 -20.76 8.77 -21.41
N GLN A 240 -19.65 8.62 -22.16
CA GLN A 240 -19.65 7.90 -23.43
C GLN A 240 -20.08 6.43 -23.27
N TYR A 241 -19.62 5.78 -22.19
CA TYR A 241 -20.02 4.41 -21.89
C TYR A 241 -21.50 4.29 -21.52
N LYS A 242 -22.01 5.18 -20.65
CA LYS A 242 -23.43 5.21 -20.27
C LYS A 242 -24.36 5.51 -21.46
N GLU A 243 -23.88 6.26 -22.45
CA GLU A 243 -24.60 6.54 -23.69
C GLU A 243 -24.46 5.41 -24.73
N GLY A 244 -23.74 4.32 -24.43
CA GLY A 244 -23.53 3.19 -25.35
C GLY A 244 -22.62 3.49 -26.54
N LYS A 245 -21.84 4.59 -26.49
CA LYS A 245 -20.96 5.01 -27.59
C LYS A 245 -19.64 4.25 -27.65
N ILE A 246 -19.26 3.61 -26.54
CA ILE A 246 -18.05 2.81 -26.41
C ILE A 246 -18.39 1.49 -25.72
N THR A 247 -17.64 0.45 -26.05
CA THR A 247 -17.76 -0.88 -25.42
C THR A 247 -17.23 -0.87 -23.98
N MET A 248 -17.57 -1.88 -23.19
CA MET A 248 -17.02 -2.05 -21.84
C MET A 248 -15.49 -2.19 -21.87
N PHE A 249 -14.95 -2.89 -22.86
CA PHE A 249 -13.51 -3.02 -23.05
C PHE A 249 -12.83 -1.67 -23.31
N GLU A 250 -13.38 -0.87 -24.21
CA GLU A 250 -12.90 0.48 -24.50
C GLU A 250 -13.01 1.40 -23.28
N TYR A 251 -14.11 1.28 -22.52
CA TYR A 251 -14.30 2.01 -21.26
C TYR A 251 -13.17 1.68 -20.27
N VAL A 252 -12.95 0.40 -19.93
CA VAL A 252 -11.91 -0.04 -18.98
C VAL A 252 -10.52 0.40 -19.45
N LYS A 253 -10.22 0.21 -20.74
CA LYS A 253 -8.95 0.64 -21.36
C LYS A 253 -8.72 2.15 -21.28
N GLN A 254 -9.77 2.96 -21.43
CA GLN A 254 -9.67 4.42 -21.37
C GLN A 254 -9.64 4.95 -19.92
N MET A 255 -10.30 4.27 -18.99
CA MET A 255 -10.28 4.60 -17.57
C MET A 255 -8.93 4.29 -16.94
N SER A 256 -8.27 3.22 -17.39
CA SER A 256 -6.93 2.85 -16.93
C SER A 256 -5.82 3.79 -17.42
N TYR A 257 -6.09 4.53 -18.49
CA TYR A 257 -5.16 5.50 -19.06
C TYR A 257 -4.91 6.66 -18.07
N LYS A 258 -3.65 6.94 -17.73
CA LYS A 258 -3.19 7.98 -16.77
C LYS A 258 -3.47 7.68 -15.29
N LEU A 259 -3.66 6.42 -14.90
CA LEU A 259 -3.66 6.06 -13.48
C LEU A 259 -2.28 6.24 -12.83
N PHE A 260 -1.20 6.15 -13.62
CA PHE A 260 0.19 6.41 -13.24
C PHE A 260 0.81 7.51 -14.12
#